data_AF-A0A8J5KFR7-F1
#
_entry.id   AF-A0A8J5KFR7-F1
#
_cell.length_a   1.000
_cell.length_b   1.000
_cell.length_c   1.000
_cell.angle_alpha   90.00
_cell.angle_beta   90.00
_cell.angle_gamma   90.00
#
_symmetry.space_group_name_H-M   'P 1'
#
loop_
_entity.id
_entity.type
_entity.pdbx_description
1 polymer ?
#
loop_
_entity_poly.entity_id
_entity_poly.type
_entity_poly.pdbx_seq_one_letter_code
_entity_poly.pdbx_strand_id
1 'polypeptide(L)'
;MSSRLNNNPFERRQVMKVNQEKSRPLPPWMSRMRAQWVEETVSETVKADNCLFGVIIGPGGSTMKELQVKYNIRVLVPRKGSKDEPIIVEGKDKTLVKDAVLRIKALIAEEKERRRVTTPVSQTLCIPKALHGKVIGLKGQNIRPVTQALKLKIKFPNKNDNSDEVTLTGLPDQVDQGISRLLNLVTRFPPCRA
;
A
#
# COMPACT_ATOMS: atom_id res chain seq x y z
N MET A 1 -35.26 37.41 15.01
CA MET A 1 -34.57 37.59 13.72
C MET A 1 -34.22 36.21 13.17
N SER A 2 -35.17 35.56 12.49
CA SER A 2 -34.94 34.25 11.86
C SER A 2 -34.78 34.46 10.36
N SER A 3 -33.58 34.20 9.88
CA SER A 3 -33.23 34.12 8.46
C SER A 3 -34.03 32.98 7.83
N ARG A 4 -34.88 33.35 6.87
CA ARG A 4 -35.74 32.43 6.12
C ARG A 4 -34.87 31.56 5.23
N LEU A 5 -34.90 30.25 5.49
CA LEU A 5 -34.48 29.23 4.56
C LEU A 5 -35.27 29.40 3.26
N ASN A 6 -34.52 29.52 2.16
CA ASN A 6 -35.04 29.66 0.81
C ASN A 6 -35.68 28.32 0.39
N ASN A 7 -36.97 28.18 0.62
CA ASN A 7 -37.78 27.02 0.23
C ASN A 7 -38.32 27.22 -1.18
N ASN A 8 -37.45 27.12 -2.20
CA ASN A 8 -37.90 27.15 -3.59
C ASN A 8 -38.33 25.72 -4.04
N PRO A 9 -39.62 25.46 -4.30
CA PRO A 9 -40.13 24.11 -4.60
C PRO A 9 -39.75 23.59 -6.00
N PHE A 10 -39.19 24.45 -6.86
CA PHE A 10 -38.92 24.14 -8.27
C PHE A 10 -37.63 23.34 -8.47
N GLU A 11 -36.57 23.62 -7.69
CA GLU A 11 -35.26 22.97 -7.83
C GLU A 11 -35.23 21.52 -7.31
N ARG A 12 -36.05 21.19 -6.30
CA ARG A 12 -36.13 19.81 -5.78
C ARG A 12 -36.69 18.82 -6.82
N ARG A 13 -37.50 19.29 -7.78
CA ARG A 13 -38.05 18.43 -8.85
C ARG A 13 -37.04 18.17 -9.97
N GLN A 14 -36.07 19.05 -10.20
CA GLN A 14 -35.06 18.84 -11.24
C GLN A 14 -34.01 17.80 -10.84
N VAL A 15 -33.67 17.70 -9.55
CA VAL A 15 -32.63 16.75 -9.09
C VAL A 15 -33.12 15.29 -9.07
N MET A 16 -34.42 15.05 -8.90
CA MET A 16 -34.99 13.68 -8.84
C MET A 16 -35.22 13.05 -10.22
N LYS A 17 -35.52 13.85 -11.26
CA LYS A 17 -35.78 13.31 -12.62
C LYS A 17 -34.51 12.86 -13.35
N VAL A 18 -33.38 13.53 -13.12
CA VAL A 18 -32.11 13.19 -13.79
C VAL A 18 -31.56 11.84 -13.32
N ASN A 19 -31.90 11.40 -12.10
CA ASN A 19 -31.35 10.19 -11.50
C ASN A 19 -32.19 8.92 -11.77
N GLN A 20 -33.44 9.05 -12.20
CA GLN A 20 -34.28 7.91 -12.62
C GLN A 20 -34.15 7.55 -14.10
N GLU A 21 -33.71 8.47 -14.96
CA GLU A 21 -33.55 8.22 -16.41
C GLU A 21 -32.40 7.24 -16.72
N LYS A 22 -31.43 7.08 -15.81
CA LYS A 22 -30.32 6.12 -15.94
C LYS A 22 -30.68 4.67 -15.59
N SER A 23 -31.90 4.43 -15.09
CA SER A 23 -32.34 3.11 -14.59
C SER A 23 -33.43 2.44 -15.44
N ARG A 24 -33.81 3.02 -16.58
CA ARG A 24 -34.82 2.43 -17.47
C ARG A 24 -34.19 1.30 -18.30
N PRO A 25 -34.77 0.08 -18.32
CA PRO A 25 -34.31 -0.97 -19.22
C PRO A 25 -34.47 -0.52 -20.67
N LEU A 26 -33.46 -0.78 -21.51
CA LEU A 26 -33.45 -0.27 -22.87
C LEU A 26 -34.56 -0.90 -23.74
N PRO A 27 -35.05 -0.16 -24.76
CA PRO A 27 -36.03 -0.67 -25.72
C PRO A 27 -35.58 -1.96 -26.43
N PRO A 28 -36.48 -2.90 -26.75
CA PRO A 28 -36.14 -4.18 -27.40
C PRO A 28 -35.42 -4.05 -28.75
N TRP A 29 -35.64 -2.93 -29.46
CA TRP A 29 -34.97 -2.62 -30.72
C TRP A 29 -33.55 -2.06 -30.52
N MET A 30 -33.22 -1.52 -29.34
CA MET A 30 -31.86 -1.17 -28.93
C MET A 30 -31.08 -2.37 -28.41
N SER A 31 -31.76 -3.46 -27.99
CA SER A 31 -31.09 -4.69 -27.54
C SER A 31 -30.32 -5.42 -28.65
N ARG A 32 -30.72 -5.25 -29.92
CA ARG A 32 -29.96 -5.73 -31.10
C ARG A 32 -28.74 -4.87 -31.43
N MET A 33 -28.79 -3.57 -31.14
CA MET A 33 -27.66 -2.65 -31.34
C MET A 33 -26.64 -2.71 -30.20
N ARG A 34 -27.07 -2.99 -28.96
CA ARG A 34 -26.19 -3.15 -27.79
C ARG A 34 -25.35 -4.41 -27.80
N ALA A 35 -25.77 -5.46 -28.50
CA ALA A 35 -24.99 -6.69 -28.62
C ALA A 35 -23.85 -6.56 -29.65
N GLN A 36 -23.95 -5.60 -30.58
CA GLN A 36 -22.95 -5.37 -31.63
C GLN A 36 -21.96 -4.25 -31.29
N TRP A 37 -22.30 -3.38 -30.35
CA TRP A 37 -21.44 -2.30 -29.86
C TRP A 37 -21.07 -2.54 -28.39
N VAL A 38 -20.41 -3.66 -28.14
CA VAL A 38 -19.36 -3.68 -27.12
C VAL A 38 -18.11 -3.34 -27.91
N GLU A 39 -17.73 -2.05 -27.96
CA GLU A 39 -16.36 -1.72 -28.34
C GLU A 39 -15.47 -2.65 -27.51
N GLU A 40 -14.67 -3.47 -28.19
CA GLU A 40 -13.75 -4.47 -27.65
C GLU A 40 -12.67 -3.76 -26.82
N THR A 41 -13.12 -3.15 -25.74
CA THR A 41 -12.33 -2.36 -24.84
C THR A 41 -11.72 -3.36 -23.88
N VAL A 42 -10.43 -3.54 -24.05
CA VAL A 42 -9.67 -4.44 -23.20
C VAL A 42 -9.51 -3.74 -21.86
N SER A 43 -10.08 -4.33 -20.82
CA SER A 43 -9.85 -3.92 -19.44
C SER A 43 -8.79 -4.83 -18.83
N GLU A 44 -7.71 -4.24 -18.34
CA GLU A 44 -6.70 -4.92 -17.53
C GLU A 44 -6.75 -4.39 -16.10
N THR A 45 -6.69 -5.30 -15.13
CA THR A 45 -6.70 -4.97 -13.70
C THR A 45 -5.29 -5.08 -13.12
N VAL A 46 -4.84 -4.03 -12.42
CA VAL A 46 -3.56 -4.01 -11.71
C VAL A 46 -3.83 -3.92 -10.21
N LYS A 47 -3.38 -4.94 -9.47
CA LYS A 47 -3.40 -4.92 -7.99
C LYS A 47 -2.21 -4.09 -7.49
N ALA A 48 -2.50 -3.04 -6.72
CA ALA A 48 -1.47 -2.21 -6.09
C ALA A 48 -1.94 -1.70 -4.72
N ASP A 49 -1.01 -1.48 -3.80
CA ASP A 49 -1.32 -0.97 -2.47
C ASP A 49 -1.84 0.48 -2.53
N ASN A 50 -2.84 0.79 -1.70
CA ASN A 50 -3.48 2.11 -1.65
C ASN A 50 -2.47 3.26 -1.41
N CYS A 51 -1.40 2.98 -0.67
CA CYS A 51 -0.31 3.92 -0.39
C CYS A 51 0.50 4.31 -1.65
N LEU A 52 0.48 3.48 -2.68
CA LEU A 52 1.23 3.65 -3.94
C LEU A 52 0.40 4.32 -5.03
N PHE A 53 -0.93 4.38 -4.90
CA PHE A 53 -1.81 5.08 -5.85
C PHE A 53 -1.43 6.56 -6.06
N GLY A 54 -0.91 7.23 -5.01
CA GLY A 54 -0.45 8.61 -5.13
C GLY A 54 0.69 8.79 -6.15
N VAL A 55 1.54 7.78 -6.30
CA VAL A 55 2.69 7.84 -7.23
C VAL A 55 2.25 7.61 -8.66
N ILE A 56 1.26 6.74 -8.87
CA ILE A 56 0.67 6.48 -10.19
C ILE A 56 -0.04 7.73 -10.73
N ILE A 57 -0.72 8.47 -9.84
CA ILE A 57 -1.37 9.75 -10.17
C ILE A 57 -0.30 10.81 -10.47
N GLY A 58 0.74 10.89 -9.63
CA GLY A 58 1.78 11.92 -9.70
C GLY A 58 1.31 13.28 -9.13
N PRO A 59 2.21 14.26 -8.98
CA PRO A 59 1.86 15.60 -8.50
C PRO A 59 0.80 16.22 -9.43
N GLY A 60 -0.36 16.58 -8.89
CA GLY A 60 -1.46 17.17 -9.65
C GLY A 60 -2.12 16.24 -10.70
N GLY A 61 -1.82 14.94 -10.67
CA GLY A 61 -2.35 14.00 -11.67
C GLY A 61 -1.63 14.05 -13.02
N SER A 62 -0.48 14.73 -13.11
CA SER A 62 0.24 14.92 -14.38
C SER A 62 0.69 13.60 -15.00
N THR A 63 1.28 12.70 -14.20
CA THR A 63 1.77 11.40 -14.68
C THR A 63 0.63 10.52 -15.20
N MET A 64 -0.50 10.47 -14.50
CA MET A 64 -1.68 9.73 -14.96
C MET A 64 -2.26 10.33 -16.24
N LYS A 65 -2.37 11.67 -16.34
CA LYS A 65 -2.86 12.34 -17.56
C LYS A 65 -1.94 12.09 -18.74
N GLU A 66 -0.63 12.12 -18.53
CA GLU A 66 0.36 11.83 -19.56
C GLU A 66 0.20 10.39 -20.08
N LEU A 67 0.02 9.41 -19.18
CA LEU A 67 -0.25 8.02 -19.57
C LEU A 67 -1.57 7.88 -20.35
N GLN A 68 -2.62 8.60 -19.93
CA GLN A 68 -3.91 8.60 -20.63
C GLN A 68 -3.79 9.17 -22.05
N VAL A 69 -3.09 10.28 -22.24
CA VAL A 69 -2.89 10.90 -23.55
C VAL A 69 -1.96 10.06 -24.44
N LYS A 70 -0.86 9.55 -23.87
CA LYS A 70 0.16 8.80 -24.62
C LYS A 70 -0.35 7.45 -25.15
N TYR A 71 -1.11 6.72 -24.34
CA TYR A 71 -1.63 5.40 -24.70
C TYR A 71 -3.10 5.43 -25.13
N ASN A 72 -3.75 6.60 -25.11
CA ASN A 72 -5.18 6.79 -25.37
C ASN A 72 -6.06 5.83 -24.53
N ILE A 73 -5.67 5.65 -23.27
CA ILE A 73 -6.31 4.76 -22.29
C ILE A 73 -7.08 5.56 -21.23
N ARG A 74 -8.03 4.90 -20.59
CA ARG A 74 -8.72 5.39 -19.40
C ARG A 74 -8.24 4.61 -18.19
N VAL A 75 -7.74 5.33 -17.18
CA VAL A 75 -7.27 4.73 -15.92
C VAL A 75 -8.25 5.09 -14.82
N LEU A 76 -8.86 4.08 -14.21
CA LEU A 76 -9.73 4.22 -13.05
C LEU A 76 -8.96 3.83 -11.79
N VAL A 77 -8.70 4.82 -10.93
CA VAL A 77 -8.05 4.61 -9.64
C VAL A 77 -9.12 4.69 -8.54
N PRO A 78 -9.25 3.66 -7.68
CA PRO A 78 -10.20 3.67 -6.58
C PRO A 78 -9.86 4.73 -5.52
N ARG A 79 -10.86 5.14 -4.74
CA ARG A 79 -10.66 6.14 -3.66
C ARG A 79 -9.93 5.51 -2.49
N LYS A 80 -9.20 6.33 -1.71
CA LYS A 80 -8.31 5.91 -0.61
C LYS A 80 -8.94 5.14 0.57
N GLY A 81 -10.20 4.71 0.48
CA GLY A 81 -10.93 4.00 1.53
C GLY A 81 -11.15 2.51 1.29
N SER A 82 -11.01 2.02 0.05
CA SER A 82 -11.10 0.59 -0.27
C SER A 82 -9.70 -0.03 -0.17
N LYS A 83 -9.47 -0.78 0.91
CA LYS A 83 -8.33 -1.68 0.96
C LYS A 83 -8.60 -2.75 -0.12
N ASP A 84 -7.67 -2.92 -1.05
CA ASP A 84 -7.67 -3.99 -2.07
C ASP A 84 -8.49 -3.82 -3.36
N GLU A 85 -9.03 -2.63 -3.66
CA GLU A 85 -9.61 -2.40 -5.00
C GLU A 85 -8.50 -2.28 -6.07
N PRO A 86 -8.59 -3.03 -7.20
CA PRO A 86 -7.61 -2.96 -8.27
C PRO A 86 -7.78 -1.69 -9.12
N ILE A 87 -6.67 -1.22 -9.68
CA ILE A 87 -6.68 -0.17 -10.71
C ILE A 87 -7.16 -0.81 -12.00
N ILE A 88 -8.14 -0.18 -12.65
CA ILE A 88 -8.69 -0.66 -13.92
C ILE A 88 -8.12 0.22 -15.03
N VAL A 89 -7.46 -0.40 -16.00
CA VAL A 89 -6.97 0.26 -17.21
C VAL A 89 -7.84 -0.21 -18.37
N GLU A 90 -8.60 0.69 -18.95
CA GLU A 90 -9.47 0.44 -20.11
C GLU A 90 -8.84 1.10 -21.35
N GLY A 91 -8.77 0.37 -22.46
CA GLY A 91 -8.25 0.93 -23.71
C GLY A 91 -8.80 0.22 -24.95
N LYS A 92 -8.63 0.88 -26.10
CA LYS A 92 -9.04 0.34 -27.41
C LYS A 92 -8.03 -0.70 -27.92
N ASP A 93 -6.75 -0.46 -27.70
CA ASP A 93 -5.67 -1.32 -28.20
C ASP A 93 -5.09 -2.22 -27.10
N LYS A 94 -5.11 -3.53 -27.33
CA LYS A 94 -4.58 -4.53 -26.38
C LYS A 94 -3.07 -4.39 -26.14
N THR A 95 -2.31 -3.95 -27.14
CA THR A 95 -0.86 -3.77 -27.04
C THR A 95 -0.51 -2.57 -26.16
N LEU A 96 -1.15 -1.43 -26.40
CA LEU A 96 -0.93 -0.21 -25.63
C LEU A 96 -1.37 -0.35 -24.17
N VAL A 97 -2.47 -1.07 -23.91
CA VAL A 97 -2.92 -1.37 -22.55
C VAL A 97 -1.86 -2.17 -21.78
N LYS A 98 -1.29 -3.21 -22.40
CA LYS A 98 -0.21 -3.99 -21.79
C LYS A 98 1.03 -3.15 -21.48
N ASP A 99 1.45 -2.30 -22.43
CA ASP A 99 2.60 -1.41 -22.23
C ASP A 99 2.36 -0.42 -21.10
N ALA A 100 1.15 0.14 -21.00
CA ALA A 100 0.78 1.02 -19.91
C ALA A 100 0.77 0.29 -18.56
N VAL A 101 0.25 -0.94 -18.50
CA VAL A 101 0.26 -1.78 -17.31
C VAL A 101 1.69 -2.12 -16.88
N LEU A 102 2.57 -2.46 -17.83
CA LEU A 102 3.99 -2.69 -17.57
C LEU A 102 4.65 -1.43 -17.01
N ARG A 103 4.37 -0.25 -17.60
CA ARG A 103 4.91 1.03 -17.12
C ARG A 103 4.43 1.36 -15.71
N ILE A 104 3.15 1.17 -15.42
CA ILE A 104 2.58 1.38 -14.07
C ILE A 104 3.21 0.44 -13.06
N LYS A 105 3.35 -0.86 -13.39
CA LYS A 105 4.03 -1.86 -12.54
C LYS A 105 5.48 -1.48 -12.25
N ALA A 106 6.20 -0.97 -13.25
CA ALA A 106 7.58 -0.51 -13.06
C ALA A 106 7.67 0.66 -12.07
N LEU A 107 6.79 1.68 -12.19
CA LEU A 107 6.73 2.80 -11.26
C LEU A 107 6.40 2.35 -9.83
N ILE A 108 5.48 1.39 -9.69
CA ILE A 108 5.13 0.80 -8.39
C ILE A 108 6.34 0.09 -7.77
N ALA A 109 7.07 -0.70 -8.56
CA ALA A 109 8.22 -1.44 -8.09
C ALA A 109 9.35 -0.51 -7.63
N GLU A 110 9.65 0.52 -8.42
CA GLU A 110 10.66 1.53 -8.09
C GLU A 110 10.31 2.30 -6.82
N GLU A 111 9.06 2.76 -6.69
CA GLU A 111 8.58 3.45 -5.50
C GLU A 111 8.62 2.55 -4.26
N LYS A 112 8.20 1.29 -4.42
CA LYS A 112 8.21 0.31 -3.33
C LYS A 112 9.63 0.11 -2.81
N GLU A 113 10.61 0.04 -3.70
CA GLU A 113 12.01 -0.07 -3.32
C GLU A 113 12.52 1.22 -2.64
N ARG A 114 12.22 2.40 -3.21
CA ARG A 114 12.60 3.67 -2.58
C ARG A 114 12.01 3.83 -1.17
N ARG A 115 10.76 3.41 -0.98
CA ARG A 115 10.08 3.43 0.33
C ARG A 115 10.67 2.42 1.29
N ARG A 116 11.06 1.22 0.85
CA ARG A 116 11.76 0.26 1.70
C ARG A 116 13.02 0.87 2.30
N VAL A 117 13.82 1.54 1.48
CA VAL A 117 15.07 2.17 1.94
C VAL A 117 14.82 3.31 2.92
N THR A 118 13.72 4.07 2.76
CA THR A 118 13.50 5.29 3.56
C THR A 118 12.67 5.06 4.82
N THR A 119 11.78 4.08 4.81
CA THR A 119 10.86 3.85 5.95
C THR A 119 11.53 2.97 7.00
N PRO A 120 11.55 3.38 8.28
CA PRO A 120 12.06 2.53 9.34
C PRO A 120 11.13 1.33 9.51
N VAL A 121 11.67 0.14 9.28
CA VAL A 121 10.96 -1.13 9.47
C VAL A 121 11.10 -1.55 10.94
N SER A 122 9.99 -2.01 11.51
CA SER A 122 9.98 -2.69 12.81
C SER A 122 9.89 -4.19 12.61
N GLN A 123 10.91 -4.93 13.06
CA GLN A 123 10.91 -6.39 12.99
C GLN A 123 10.97 -6.99 14.39
N THR A 124 10.18 -8.05 14.59
CA THR A 124 10.15 -8.81 15.82
C THR A 124 11.02 -10.06 15.68
N LEU A 125 11.81 -10.34 16.71
CA LEU A 125 12.63 -11.55 16.83
C LEU A 125 12.25 -12.32 18.08
N CYS A 126 12.09 -13.63 17.95
CA CYS A 126 11.85 -14.51 19.08
C CYS A 126 13.18 -14.94 19.71
N ILE A 127 13.47 -14.46 20.92
CA ILE A 127 14.64 -14.84 21.72
C ILE A 127 14.12 -15.35 23.07
N PRO A 128 14.55 -16.52 23.55
CA PRO A 128 14.12 -17.03 24.85
C PRO A 128 14.49 -16.06 25.99
N LYS A 129 13.56 -15.83 26.92
CA LYS A 129 13.77 -14.98 28.12
C LYS A 129 15.05 -15.30 28.91
N ALA A 130 15.45 -16.57 28.98
CA ALA A 130 16.67 -17.01 29.66
C ALA A 130 17.96 -16.41 29.05
N LEU A 131 17.93 -16.05 27.76
CA LEU A 131 19.07 -15.51 27.03
C LEU A 131 19.04 -13.98 26.95
N HIS A 132 17.91 -13.32 27.20
CA HIS A 132 17.82 -11.85 27.19
C HIS A 132 18.89 -11.18 28.06
N GLY A 133 19.10 -11.66 29.29
CA GLY A 133 20.12 -11.13 30.19
C GLY A 133 21.55 -11.31 29.66
N LYS A 134 21.84 -12.47 29.05
CA LYS A 134 23.15 -12.78 28.46
C LYS A 134 23.41 -11.97 27.19
N VAL A 135 22.38 -11.76 26.37
CA VAL A 135 22.45 -10.96 25.13
C VAL A 135 22.70 -9.49 25.42
N ILE A 136 22.05 -8.92 26.44
CA ILE A 136 22.29 -7.53 26.87
C ILE A 136 23.70 -7.38 27.48
N GLY A 137 24.08 -8.31 28.37
CA GLY A 137 25.33 -8.28 29.12
C GLY A 137 25.35 -7.22 30.23
N LEU A 138 26.43 -7.19 31.01
CA LEU A 138 26.59 -6.22 32.12
C LEU A 138 26.50 -4.79 31.57
N LYS A 139 25.54 -4.00 32.07
CA LYS A 139 25.26 -2.61 31.64
C LYS A 139 25.04 -2.45 30.12
N GLY A 140 24.67 -3.51 29.40
CA GLY A 140 24.47 -3.43 27.94
C GLY A 140 25.77 -3.47 27.14
N GLN A 141 26.88 -3.97 27.69
CA GLN A 141 28.20 -3.98 27.03
C GLN A 141 28.18 -4.63 25.65
N ASN A 142 27.32 -5.63 25.45
CA ASN A 142 27.26 -6.38 24.19
C ASN A 142 26.29 -5.75 23.18
N ILE A 143 25.17 -5.18 23.66
CA ILE A 143 24.12 -4.60 22.80
C ILE A 143 24.40 -3.14 22.40
N ARG A 144 25.07 -2.35 23.26
CA ARG A 144 25.42 -0.95 23.00
C ARG A 144 26.24 -0.75 21.72
N PRO A 145 27.34 -1.50 21.46
CA PRO A 145 28.12 -1.31 20.24
C PRO A 145 27.32 -1.65 18.98
N VAL A 146 26.46 -2.69 19.03
CA VAL A 146 25.59 -3.06 17.91
C VAL A 146 24.58 -1.96 17.60
N THR A 147 23.95 -1.42 18.66
CA THR A 147 22.97 -0.33 18.56
C THR A 147 23.61 0.95 18.02
N GLN A 148 24.83 1.28 18.46
CA GLN A 148 25.57 2.47 18.02
C GLN A 148 26.09 2.34 16.58
N ALA A 149 26.66 1.18 16.23
CA ALA A 149 27.21 0.94 14.90
C ALA A 149 26.11 0.95 13.82
N LEU A 150 24.97 0.33 14.12
CA LEU A 150 23.86 0.21 13.17
C LEU A 150 22.79 1.29 13.33
N LYS A 151 22.93 2.23 14.29
CA LYS A 151 21.93 3.26 14.62
C LYS A 151 20.49 2.72 14.76
N LEU A 152 20.35 1.47 15.21
CA LEU A 152 19.06 0.81 15.41
C LEU A 152 18.49 1.15 16.78
N LYS A 153 17.17 1.03 16.93
CA LYS A 153 16.51 1.05 18.24
C LYS A 153 16.04 -0.35 18.58
N ILE A 154 16.61 -0.93 19.63
CA ILE A 154 16.25 -2.26 20.14
C ILE A 154 15.40 -2.06 21.39
N LYS A 155 14.17 -2.57 21.40
CA LYS A 155 13.35 -2.62 22.62
C LYS A 155 13.13 -4.07 23.03
N PHE A 156 13.53 -4.35 24.25
CA PHE A 156 13.25 -5.61 24.93
C PHE A 156 11.90 -5.51 25.65
N PRO A 157 11.12 -6.59 25.70
CA PRO A 157 9.87 -6.64 26.45
C PRO A 157 10.15 -6.58 27.97
N ASN A 158 9.17 -6.10 28.74
CA ASN A 158 9.30 -5.98 30.18
C ASN A 158 9.35 -7.35 30.86
N LYS A 159 9.96 -7.42 32.05
CA LYS A 159 10.09 -8.68 32.81
C LYS A 159 8.75 -9.32 33.21
N ASN A 160 7.69 -8.53 33.31
CA ASN A 160 6.32 -8.98 33.60
C ASN A 160 5.64 -9.64 32.40
N ASP A 161 6.02 -9.25 31.19
CA ASP A 161 5.53 -9.87 29.97
C ASP A 161 6.42 -11.07 29.68
N ASN A 162 5.87 -12.28 29.68
CA ASN A 162 6.60 -13.49 29.26
C ASN A 162 6.73 -13.57 27.73
N SER A 163 6.82 -12.42 27.06
CA SER A 163 6.99 -12.35 25.62
C SER A 163 8.46 -12.59 25.29
N ASP A 164 8.71 -13.57 24.43
CA ASP A 164 10.03 -13.84 23.87
C ASP A 164 10.36 -12.88 22.69
N GLU A 165 9.56 -11.83 22.50
CA GLU A 165 9.64 -10.95 21.34
C GLU A 165 10.52 -9.71 21.58
N VAL A 166 11.68 -9.65 20.93
CA VAL A 166 12.53 -8.46 20.86
C VAL A 166 12.19 -7.66 19.62
N THR A 167 11.93 -6.36 19.78
CA THR A 167 11.59 -5.47 18.66
C THR A 167 12.79 -4.64 18.23
N LEU A 168 13.12 -4.73 16.94
CA LEU A 168 14.15 -3.94 16.27
C LEU A 168 13.46 -2.88 15.41
N THR A 169 13.90 -1.63 15.49
CA THR A 169 13.37 -0.55 14.64
C THR A 169 14.52 0.18 13.98
N GLY A 170 14.50 0.29 12.65
CA GLY A 170 15.49 1.03 11.88
C GLY A 170 15.39 0.79 10.38
N LEU A 171 16.44 1.15 9.63
CA LEU A 171 16.50 0.90 8.19
C LEU A 171 16.56 -0.62 7.93
N PRO A 172 15.96 -1.13 6.84
CA PRO A 172 15.91 -2.57 6.58
C PRO A 172 17.31 -3.19 6.52
N ASP A 173 18.24 -2.57 5.79
CA ASP A 173 19.62 -3.06 5.67
C ASP A 173 20.33 -3.17 7.03
N GLN A 174 20.03 -2.24 7.94
CA GLN A 174 20.60 -2.24 9.28
C GLN A 174 19.93 -3.30 10.15
N VAL A 175 18.61 -3.43 10.06
CA VAL A 175 17.83 -4.42 10.82
C VAL A 175 18.32 -5.83 10.47
N ASP A 176 18.52 -6.16 9.19
CA ASP A 176 19.02 -7.47 8.75
C ASP A 176 20.41 -7.79 9.32
N GLN A 177 21.31 -6.81 9.31
CA GLN A 177 22.62 -6.93 9.95
C GLN A 177 22.50 -7.08 11.47
N GLY A 178 21.58 -6.35 12.11
CA GLY A 178 21.30 -6.42 13.53
C GLY A 178 20.77 -7.79 13.96
N ILE A 179 19.87 -8.39 13.18
CA ILE A 179 19.34 -9.74 13.38
C ILE A 179 20.45 -10.76 13.31
N SER A 180 21.27 -10.69 12.27
CA SER A 180 22.40 -11.60 12.08
C SER A 180 23.38 -11.51 13.26
N ARG A 181 23.66 -10.30 13.75
CA ARG A 181 24.51 -10.08 14.93
C ARG A 181 23.86 -10.66 16.21
N LEU A 182 22.57 -10.44 16.42
CA LEU A 182 21.85 -10.98 17.58
C LEU A 182 21.78 -12.51 17.57
N LEU A 183 21.49 -13.13 16.43
CA LEU A 183 21.47 -14.59 16.29
C LEU A 183 22.83 -15.20 16.62
N ASN A 184 23.92 -14.60 16.14
CA ASN A 184 25.28 -15.04 16.48
C ASN A 184 25.60 -14.92 17.99
N LEU A 185 25.01 -13.95 18.68
CA LEU A 185 25.15 -13.85 20.14
C LEU A 185 24.34 -14.92 20.87
N VAL A 186 23.16 -15.25 20.37
CA VAL A 186 22.28 -16.27 20.94
C VAL A 186 22.89 -17.67 20.80
N THR A 187 23.41 -18.02 19.63
CA THR A 187 24.01 -19.34 19.36
C THR A 187 25.25 -19.62 20.22
N ARG A 188 25.97 -18.58 20.66
CA ARG A 188 27.12 -18.71 21.55
C ARG A 188 26.74 -19.20 22.96
N PHE A 189 25.49 -19.04 23.36
CA PHE A 189 25.00 -19.48 24.66
C PHE A 189 24.12 -20.70 24.50
N PRO A 190 24.64 -21.92 24.69
CA PRO A 190 23.79 -23.10 24.72
C PRO A 190 22.74 -22.95 25.83
N PRO A 191 21.54 -23.54 25.66
CA PRO A 191 20.58 -23.63 26.75
C PRO A 191 21.30 -24.29 27.93
N CYS A 192 21.21 -23.67 29.11
CA CYS A 192 21.73 -24.30 30.32
C CYS A 192 21.00 -25.64 30.46
N ARG A 193 21.75 -26.74 30.32
CA ARG A 193 21.23 -28.09 30.56
C ARG A 193 20.73 -28.09 32.01
N ALA A 194 19.42 -28.23 32.17
CA ALA A 194 18.77 -28.39 33.47
C ALA A 194 19.14 -29.74 34.08
#